data_AF-A0A2E1AVS8-F1
#
_entry.id   AF-A0A2E1AVS8-F1
#
_cell.length_a   1.000
_cell.length_b   1.000
_cell.length_c   1.000
_cell.angle_alpha   90.00
_cell.angle_beta   90.00
_cell.angle_gamma   90.00
#
_symmetry.space_group_name_H-M   'P 1'
#
loop_
_entity.id
_entity.type
_entity.pdbx_description
1 polymer ?
#
loop_
_entity_poly.entity_id
_entity_poly.type
_entity_poly.pdbx_seq_one_letter_code
_entity_poly.pdbx_strand_id
1 'polypeptide(L)'
;MKPLQHILFIGFMFIGVFQGLAQPFTLDKAIQPVEQKLLADMREGHEGELGIVYFNRLSDSVNYHFVTGHDLYNFVDVLVTSIDGTPLKVSLAKDNWEVVQAEQNTANAQDNMVDFKIRT
;
A
#
# COMPACT_ATOMS: atom_id res chain seq x y z
N MET A 1 19.60 -39.70 -28.16
CA MET A 1 19.69 -38.89 -26.92
C MET A 1 18.59 -39.36 -25.98
N LYS A 2 18.91 -39.68 -24.72
CA LYS A 2 18.05 -40.47 -23.82
C LYS A 2 16.81 -39.65 -23.41
N PRO A 3 15.61 -40.24 -23.31
CA PRO A 3 14.37 -39.54 -22.94
C PRO A 3 14.48 -38.84 -21.58
N LEU A 4 15.35 -39.34 -20.70
CA LEU A 4 15.68 -38.76 -19.41
C LEU A 4 16.26 -37.33 -19.49
N GLN A 5 17.05 -37.02 -20.53
CA GLN A 5 17.57 -35.65 -20.74
C GLN A 5 16.47 -34.66 -21.11
N HIS A 6 15.43 -35.11 -21.81
CA HIS A 6 14.34 -34.23 -22.25
C HIS A 6 13.40 -33.90 -21.07
N ILE A 7 13.19 -34.88 -20.16
CA ILE A 7 12.43 -34.68 -18.93
C ILE A 7 13.13 -33.68 -17.99
N LEU A 8 14.45 -33.78 -17.86
CA LEU A 8 15.25 -32.86 -17.04
C LEU A 8 15.23 -31.42 -17.60
N PHE A 9 15.25 -31.28 -18.93
CA PHE A 9 15.20 -29.97 -19.59
C PHE A 9 13.82 -29.29 -19.44
N ILE A 10 12.74 -30.06 -19.52
CA ILE A 10 11.38 -29.56 -19.27
C ILE A 10 11.22 -29.16 -17.80
N GLY A 11 11.72 -29.97 -16.86
CA GLY A 11 11.70 -29.64 -15.43
C GLY A 11 12.43 -28.33 -15.10
N PHE A 12 13.56 -28.06 -15.76
CA PHE A 12 14.33 -26.83 -15.54
C PHE A 12 13.63 -25.57 -16.08
N MET A 13 12.85 -25.68 -17.17
CA MET A 13 12.07 -24.55 -17.71
C MET A 13 10.96 -24.06 -16.76
N PHE A 14 10.43 -24.91 -15.88
CA PHE A 14 9.36 -24.53 -14.94
C PHE A 14 9.86 -23.89 -13.64
N ILE A 15 11.16 -23.96 -13.33
CA ILE A 15 11.71 -23.37 -12.09
C ILE A 15 11.70 -21.83 -12.15
N GLY A 16 11.80 -21.24 -13.35
CA GLY A 16 11.81 -19.79 -13.54
C GLY A 16 10.43 -19.11 -13.54
N VAL A 17 9.34 -19.87 -13.64
CA VAL A 17 7.98 -19.29 -13.77
C VAL A 17 7.43 -18.80 -12.41
N PHE A 18 8.05 -19.20 -11.30
CA PHE A 18 7.64 -18.79 -9.95
C PHE A 18 8.27 -17.48 -9.45
N GLN A 19 8.96 -16.72 -10.31
CA GLN A 19 9.52 -15.41 -9.92
C GLN A 19 8.49 -14.26 -9.92
N GLY A 20 7.21 -14.55 -10.23
CA GLY A 20 6.18 -13.53 -10.48
C GLY A 20 5.33 -13.05 -9.30
N LEU A 21 5.66 -13.41 -8.05
CA LEU A 21 4.89 -12.96 -6.87
C LEU A 21 5.80 -12.34 -5.82
N ALA A 22 6.69 -11.44 -6.24
CA ALA A 22 7.29 -10.48 -5.33
C ALA A 22 6.18 -9.54 -4.83
N GLN A 23 5.43 -10.00 -3.82
CA GLN A 23 4.53 -9.15 -3.06
C GLN A 23 5.35 -7.95 -2.56
N PRO A 24 4.82 -6.72 -2.67
CA PRO A 24 5.46 -5.59 -2.06
C PRO A 24 5.42 -5.79 -0.53
N PHE A 25 6.59 -6.15 0.01
CA PHE A 25 7.01 -5.94 1.41
C PHE A 25 6.19 -6.60 2.53
N THR A 26 5.76 -7.86 2.38
CA THR A 26 5.35 -8.67 3.53
C THR A 26 5.65 -10.16 3.33
N LEU A 27 6.20 -10.81 4.37
CA LEU A 27 6.31 -12.28 4.42
C LEU A 27 4.97 -12.93 4.80
N ASP A 28 4.02 -12.14 5.32
CA ASP A 28 2.67 -12.59 5.65
C ASP A 28 1.75 -12.51 4.44
N LYS A 29 1.41 -13.68 3.90
CA LYS A 29 0.52 -13.84 2.74
C LYS A 29 -0.94 -13.52 3.04
N ALA A 30 -1.33 -13.42 4.32
CA ALA A 30 -2.68 -13.00 4.69
C ALA A 30 -2.88 -11.49 4.46
N ILE A 31 -1.79 -10.71 4.46
CA ILE A 31 -1.83 -9.29 4.18
C ILE A 31 -1.71 -9.09 2.66
N GLN A 32 -2.76 -8.53 2.06
CA GLN A 32 -2.82 -8.19 0.63
C GLN A 32 -3.02 -6.69 0.50
N PRO A 33 -1.94 -5.89 0.60
CA PRO A 33 -2.07 -4.45 0.66
C PRO A 33 -2.37 -3.87 -0.74
N VAL A 34 -3.22 -2.86 -0.78
CA VAL A 34 -3.59 -2.17 -2.02
C VAL A 34 -2.57 -1.06 -2.29
N GLU A 35 -1.92 -1.11 -3.45
CA GLU A 35 -1.00 -0.05 -3.88
C GLU A 35 -1.74 1.26 -4.14
N GLN A 36 -1.23 2.34 -3.56
CA GLN A 36 -1.63 3.73 -3.80
C GLN A 36 -0.47 4.45 -4.49
N LYS A 37 -0.41 4.37 -5.82
CA LYS A 37 0.64 5.04 -6.59
C LYS A 37 0.28 6.51 -6.78
N LEU A 38 1.08 7.40 -6.20
CA LEU A 38 0.93 8.85 -6.40
C LEU A 38 1.21 9.22 -7.86
N LEU A 39 0.34 10.04 -8.44
CA LEU A 39 0.43 10.52 -9.82
C LEU A 39 0.44 12.04 -9.82
N ALA A 40 0.96 12.64 -10.89
CA ALA A 40 0.94 14.10 -11.05
C ALA A 40 -0.49 14.64 -10.93
N ASP A 41 -0.67 15.65 -10.08
CA ASP A 41 -1.91 16.38 -9.97
C ASP A 41 -2.10 17.27 -11.20
N MET A 42 -3.26 17.13 -11.83
CA MET A 42 -3.62 17.83 -13.07
C MET A 42 -4.65 18.93 -12.81
N ARG A 43 -5.02 19.17 -11.55
CA ARG A 43 -5.92 20.26 -11.17
C ARG A 43 -5.18 21.59 -11.26
N GLU A 44 -5.88 22.61 -11.74
CA GLU A 44 -5.35 23.97 -11.87
C GLU A 44 -4.87 24.49 -10.50
N GLY A 45 -3.64 25.00 -10.43
CA GLY A 45 -3.03 25.52 -9.21
C GLY A 45 -2.29 24.50 -8.34
N HIS A 46 -2.19 23.24 -8.80
CA HIS A 46 -1.48 22.15 -8.11
C HIS A 46 -0.29 21.63 -8.95
N GLU A 47 0.29 22.47 -9.81
CA GLU A 47 1.35 22.06 -10.74
C GLU A 47 2.61 21.57 -9.98
N GLY A 48 3.01 20.33 -10.25
CA GLY A 48 4.17 19.68 -9.62
C GLY A 48 3.84 18.87 -8.36
N GLU A 49 2.60 18.91 -7.88
CA GLU A 49 2.14 18.05 -6.80
C GLU A 49 1.88 16.63 -7.29
N LEU A 50 2.02 15.65 -6.39
CA LEU A 50 1.63 14.27 -6.61
C LEU A 50 0.49 13.92 -5.67
N GLY A 51 -0.55 13.25 -6.18
CA GLY A 51 -1.72 12.89 -5.39
C GLY A 51 -2.41 11.64 -5.89
N ILE A 52 -3.20 11.04 -5.00
CA ILE A 52 -4.19 10.03 -5.31
C ILE A 52 -5.33 10.13 -4.29
N VAL A 53 -6.56 9.92 -4.74
CA VAL A 53 -7.72 9.76 -3.86
C VAL A 53 -8.29 8.37 -4.07
N TYR A 54 -8.52 7.67 -2.97
CA TYR A 54 -9.01 6.30 -2.99
C TYR A 54 -10.23 6.15 -2.09
N PHE A 55 -11.24 5.46 -2.63
CA PHE A 55 -12.49 5.18 -1.92
C PHE A 55 -12.68 3.67 -1.82
N ASN A 56 -12.99 3.19 -0.63
CA ASN A 56 -13.33 1.80 -0.39
C ASN A 56 -14.41 1.69 0.67
N ARG A 57 -15.20 0.62 0.58
CA ARG A 57 -16.15 0.23 1.60
C ARG A 57 -15.44 -0.68 2.60
N LEU A 58 -15.39 -0.24 3.85
CA LEU A 58 -15.00 -1.11 4.96
C LEU A 58 -16.10 -2.14 5.19
N SER A 59 -15.89 -3.36 4.71
CA SER A 59 -16.72 -4.51 5.04
C SER A 59 -15.99 -5.38 6.07
N ASP A 60 -16.30 -5.15 7.34
CA ASP A 60 -15.93 -5.95 8.53
C ASP A 60 -14.44 -6.26 8.76
N SER A 61 -13.50 -5.62 8.05
CA SER A 61 -12.07 -5.97 8.11
C SER A 61 -11.13 -4.77 7.97
N VAL A 62 -9.89 -4.99 8.45
CA VAL A 62 -8.75 -4.08 8.29
C VAL A 62 -8.38 -4.01 6.81
N ASN A 63 -8.25 -2.79 6.27
CA ASN A 63 -7.71 -2.57 4.94
C ASN A 63 -6.25 -2.13 5.04
N TYR A 64 -5.39 -2.76 4.24
CA TYR A 64 -3.97 -2.45 4.18
C TYR A 64 -3.67 -1.67 2.90
N HIS A 65 -2.95 -0.57 3.03
CA HIS A 65 -2.56 0.29 1.91
C HIS A 65 -1.07 0.58 2.00
N PHE A 66 -0.39 0.59 0.86
CA PHE A 66 0.99 1.08 0.77
C PHE A 66 1.10 2.13 -0.33
N VAL A 67 1.95 3.13 -0.14
CA VAL A 67 2.08 4.27 -1.05
C VAL A 67 3.37 4.15 -1.86
N THR A 68 3.31 4.46 -3.16
CA THR A 68 4.46 4.48 -4.06
C THR A 68 4.43 5.72 -4.96
N GLY A 69 5.51 5.99 -5.70
CA GLY A 69 5.57 7.09 -6.68
C GLY A 69 6.05 8.43 -6.12
N HIS A 70 6.31 8.54 -4.82
CA HIS A 70 7.00 9.68 -4.22
C HIS A 70 8.53 9.49 -4.21
N ASP A 71 9.27 10.59 -4.26
CA ASP A 71 10.72 10.60 -4.04
C ASP A 71 11.06 10.60 -2.55
N LEU A 72 12.28 10.17 -2.21
CA LEU A 72 12.80 10.13 -0.83
C LEU A 72 12.83 11.51 -0.15
N TYR A 73 12.90 12.59 -0.93
CA TYR A 73 13.02 13.95 -0.41
C TYR A 73 11.69 14.62 -0.13
N ASN A 74 10.57 13.99 -0.53
CA ASN A 74 9.24 14.56 -0.37
C ASN A 74 8.55 13.96 0.86
N PHE A 75 7.83 14.81 1.60
CA PHE A 75 6.89 14.32 2.60
C PHE A 75 5.67 13.73 1.89
N VAL A 76 5.12 12.68 2.48
CA VAL A 76 3.85 12.10 2.07
C VAL A 76 2.84 12.40 3.16
N ASP A 77 1.84 13.22 2.81
CA ASP A 77 0.70 13.50 3.68
C ASP A 77 -0.39 12.48 3.42
N VAL A 78 -0.80 11.75 4.47
CA VAL A 78 -1.83 10.70 4.41
C VAL A 78 -3.04 11.16 5.20
N LEU A 79 -4.10 11.50 4.46
CA LEU A 79 -5.37 11.96 4.99
C LEU A 79 -6.41 10.84 4.92
N VAL A 80 -7.01 10.50 6.05
CA VAL A 80 -8.01 9.42 6.12
C VAL A 80 -9.27 9.89 6.84
N THR A 81 -10.42 9.69 6.21
CA THR A 81 -11.74 10.01 6.78
C THR A 81 -12.80 9.02 6.30
N SER A 82 -13.94 8.96 7.00
CA SER A 82 -15.10 8.21 6.55
C SER A 82 -16.14 9.14 5.92
N ILE A 83 -16.66 8.76 4.76
CA ILE A 83 -17.71 9.53 4.07
C ILE A 83 -19.01 9.59 4.89
N ASP A 84 -19.34 8.51 5.59
CA ASP A 84 -20.56 8.40 6.40
C ASP A 84 -20.38 8.94 7.84
N GLY A 85 -19.20 9.45 8.19
CA GLY A 85 -18.88 9.94 9.53
C GLY A 85 -18.62 8.84 10.57
N THR A 86 -18.64 7.57 10.19
CA THR A 86 -18.28 6.47 11.10
C THR A 86 -16.82 6.64 11.57
N PRO A 87 -16.55 6.59 12.89
CA PRO A 87 -15.19 6.66 13.40
C PRO A 87 -14.28 5.57 12.85
N LEU A 88 -13.09 5.96 12.41
CA LEU A 88 -12.06 5.08 11.92
C LEU A 88 -10.89 5.06 12.90
N LYS A 89 -10.37 3.87 13.15
CA LYS A 89 -9.08 3.66 13.80
C LYS A 89 -8.03 3.47 12.70
N VAL A 90 -7.05 4.36 12.65
CA VAL A 90 -6.02 4.34 11.60
C VAL A 90 -4.66 4.14 12.23
N SER A 91 -3.92 3.15 11.71
CA SER A 91 -2.60 2.77 12.21
C SER A 91 -1.58 2.95 11.09
N LEU A 92 -0.51 3.67 11.39
CA LEU A 92 0.62 3.86 10.50
C LEU A 92 1.71 2.84 10.85
N ALA A 93 2.07 2.06 9.85
CA ALA A 93 3.16 1.09 9.84
C ALA A 93 4.14 1.47 8.72
N LYS A 94 5.35 1.96 9.05
CA LYS A 94 6.34 2.43 8.06
C LYS A 94 7.27 1.32 7.58
N ASP A 95 7.88 0.59 8.51
CA ASP A 95 8.97 -0.34 8.19
C ASP A 95 8.50 -1.79 8.07
N ASN A 96 7.48 -2.17 8.85
CA ASN A 96 6.84 -3.48 8.80
C ASN A 96 5.42 -3.37 9.38
N TRP A 97 4.53 -4.27 8.95
CA TRP A 97 3.11 -4.27 9.34
C TRP A 97 2.85 -4.63 10.80
N GLU A 98 3.79 -5.30 11.47
CA GLU A 98 3.63 -5.77 12.85
C GLU A 98 3.88 -4.67 13.88
N VAL A 99 4.70 -3.68 13.52
CA VAL A 99 5.11 -2.57 14.39
C VAL A 99 4.42 -1.30 13.95
N VAL A 100 3.32 -0.98 14.63
CA VAL A 100 2.60 0.29 14.51
C VAL A 100 3.42 1.39 15.17
N GLN A 101 3.85 2.40 14.41
CA GLN A 101 4.59 3.55 14.95
C GLN A 101 3.65 4.65 15.44
N ALA A 102 2.48 4.79 14.81
CA ALA A 102 1.50 5.80 15.20
C ALA A 102 0.07 5.28 14.99
N GLU A 103 -0.82 5.72 15.86
CA GLU A 103 -2.24 5.38 15.82
C GLU A 103 -3.06 6.63 16.10
N GLN A 104 -4.09 6.86 15.28
CA GLN A 104 -5.02 7.95 15.46
C GLN A 104 -6.45 7.47 15.24
N ASN A 105 -7.42 8.23 15.76
CA ASN A 105 -8.83 7.95 15.59
C ASN A 105 -9.53 9.19 15.04
N THR A 106 -10.33 9.04 13.98
CA THR A 106 -11.04 10.16 13.37
C THR A 106 -12.03 10.82 14.33
N ALA A 107 -12.60 10.11 15.30
CA ALA A 107 -13.52 10.69 16.29
C ALA A 107 -12.86 11.74 17.21
N ASN A 108 -11.53 11.71 17.35
CA ASN A 108 -10.79 12.66 18.17
C ASN A 108 -10.18 13.81 17.34
N ALA A 109 -10.29 13.75 16.02
CA ALA A 109 -9.78 14.78 15.12
C ALA A 109 -10.81 15.90 14.94
N GLN A 110 -10.32 17.14 14.81
CA GLN A 110 -11.17 18.34 14.76
C GLN A 110 -12.15 18.35 13.58
N ASP A 111 -11.79 17.71 12.48
CA ASP A 111 -12.51 17.65 11.20
C ASP A 111 -12.91 16.22 10.81
N ASN A 112 -12.86 15.28 11.76
CA ASN A 112 -13.03 13.84 11.52
C ASN A 112 -12.02 13.26 10.51
N MET A 113 -10.85 13.87 10.37
CA MET A 113 -9.79 13.42 9.49
C MET A 113 -8.52 13.12 10.28
N VAL A 114 -7.97 11.94 10.06
CA VAL A 114 -6.63 11.61 10.53
C VAL A 114 -5.62 12.12 9.50
N ASP A 115 -4.58 12.78 9.97
CA ASP A 115 -3.45 13.27 9.18
C ASP A 115 -2.14 12.68 9.70
N PHE A 116 -1.42 11.99 8.81
CA PHE A 116 -0.04 11.59 9.02
C PHE A 116 0.88 12.24 8.00
N LYS A 117 1.87 12.99 8.51
CA LYS A 117 3.01 13.48 7.71
C LYS A 117 4.18 12.51 7.79
N ILE A 118 4.42 11.78 6.73
CA ILE A 118 5.44 10.73 6.66
C ILE A 118 6.66 11.27 5.93
N ARG A 119 7.83 11.17 6.57
CA ARG A 119 9.13 11.34 5.90
C ARG A 119 9.67 9.95 5.58
N THR A 120 9.96 9.67 4.31
CA THR A 120 10.62 8.41 3.95
C THR A 120 12.10 8.45 4.25
#